data_AF-R7BHE0-F1
#
_entry.id   AF-R7BHE0-F1
#
_cell.length_a   1.000
_cell.length_b   1.000
_cell.length_c   1.000
_cell.angle_alpha   90.00
_cell.angle_beta   90.00
_cell.angle_gamma   90.00
#
_symmetry.space_group_name_H-M   'P 1'
#
loop_
_entity.id
_entity.type
_entity.pdbx_description
1 polymer ?
#
loop_
_entity_poly.entity_id
_entity_poly.type
_entity_poly.pdbx_seq_one_letter_code
_entity_poly.pdbx_strand_id
1 'polypeptide(L)' 'MSDDTSQALNTYDIAEKGIYVCMQCGNDTQKGIITVKQGEQMPECKECGYTTWLKIS' A
#
# COMPACT_ATOMS: atom_id res chain seq x y z
N MET A 1 -23.49 4.99 4.13
CA MET A 1 -22.82 4.06 3.22
C MET A 1 -21.35 4.23 3.51
N SER A 2 -20.84 3.48 4.49
CA SER A 2 -19.44 3.55 4.89
C SER A 2 -18.83 2.32 4.27
N ASP A 3 -18.38 2.45 3.03
CA ASP A 3 -17.62 1.41 2.36
C ASP A 3 -16.28 1.29 3.07
N ASP A 4 -16.28 0.55 4.19
CA ASP A 4 -15.09 -0.03 4.84
C ASP A 4 -14.56 -1.17 3.94
N THR A 5 -14.37 -0.85 2.66
CA THR A 5 -13.69 -1.73 1.73
C THR A 5 -12.23 -1.42 1.92
N SER A 6 -11.47 -2.39 2.42
CA SER A 6 -10.01 -2.37 2.39
C SER A 6 -9.55 -2.09 0.95
N GLN A 7 -9.44 -0.82 0.59
CA GLN A 7 -9.16 -0.41 -0.78
C GLN A 7 -7.70 -0.70 -1.05
N ALA A 8 -7.47 -1.58 -2.01
CA ALA A 8 -6.17 -1.73 -2.62
C ALA A 8 -5.87 -0.44 -3.40
N LEU A 9 -4.76 0.23 -3.07
CA LEU A 9 -4.28 1.43 -3.74
C LEU A 9 -3.24 1.05 -4.79
N ASN A 10 -3.33 1.66 -5.96
CA ASN A 10 -2.32 1.52 -6.99
C ASN A 10 -1.20 2.55 -6.79
N THR A 11 -0.13 2.42 -7.56
CA THR A 11 0.96 3.39 -7.54
C THR A 11 0.47 4.74 -8.02
N TYR A 12 0.98 5.78 -7.36
CA TYR A 12 0.61 7.18 -7.50
C TYR A 12 -0.78 7.56 -7.00
N ASP A 13 -1.59 6.59 -6.52
CA ASP A 13 -2.81 6.90 -5.78
C ASP A 13 -2.46 7.63 -4.48
N ILE A 14 -3.32 8.57 -4.10
CA ILE A 14 -3.18 9.32 -2.85
C ILE A 14 -3.63 8.43 -1.70
N ALA A 15 -2.71 8.21 -0.77
CA ALA A 15 -2.92 7.37 0.39
C ALA A 15 -3.40 8.17 1.60
N GLU A 16 -4.18 7.51 2.45
CA GLU A 16 -4.33 7.96 3.81
C GLU A 16 -3.07 7.68 4.63
N LYS A 17 -2.97 8.27 5.82
CA LYS A 17 -1.93 7.87 6.76
C LYS A 17 -2.16 6.40 7.16
N GLY A 18 -1.12 5.60 7.08
CA GLY A 18 -1.19 4.20 7.47
C GLY A 18 0.06 3.40 7.14
N ILE A 19 -0.01 2.12 7.48
CA ILE A 19 0.97 1.13 7.04
C ILE A 19 0.36 0.36 5.88
N TYR A 20 1.13 0.26 4.81
CA TYR A 20 0.72 -0.39 3.59
C TYR A 20 1.66 -1.52 3.24
N VAL A 21 1.11 -2.57 2.65
CA VAL A 21 1.85 -3.73 2.22
C VAL A 21 1.63 -3.98 0.74
N CYS A 22 2.72 -4.21 0.02
CA CYS A 22 2.68 -4.64 -1.37
C CYS A 22 2.08 -6.05 -1.43
N MET A 23 1.00 -6.22 -2.18
CA MET A 23 0.27 -7.49 -2.24
C MET A 23 1.11 -8.66 -2.79
N GLN A 24 2.16 -8.37 -3.56
CA GLN A 24 3.03 -9.40 -4.16
C GLN A 24 4.21 -9.79 -3.24
N CYS A 25 4.71 -8.87 -2.40
CA CYS A 25 5.90 -9.11 -1.58
C CYS A 25 5.58 -9.35 -0.10
N GLY A 26 4.48 -8.77 0.38
CA GLY A 26 4.11 -8.72 1.79
C GLY A 26 3.87 -10.08 2.42
N ASN A 27 3.42 -11.06 1.62
CA ASN A 27 3.05 -12.37 2.12
C ASN A 27 4.25 -13.24 2.49
N ASP A 28 5.41 -13.06 1.84
CA ASP A 28 6.50 -14.02 1.96
C ASP A 28 7.69 -13.54 2.80
N THR A 29 7.92 -12.23 2.93
CA THR A 29 9.25 -11.75 3.39
C THR A 29 9.30 -10.52 4.29
N GLN A 30 8.20 -10.02 4.86
CA GLN A 30 8.14 -8.68 5.52
C GLN A 30 8.68 -7.53 4.63
N LYS A 31 8.88 -7.80 3.34
CA LYS A 31 9.35 -6.86 2.34
C LYS A 31 8.14 -6.18 1.69
N GLY A 32 8.38 -5.01 1.11
CA GLY A 32 7.30 -4.22 0.53
C GLY A 32 6.28 -3.73 1.57
N ILE A 33 6.70 -3.52 2.81
CA ILE A 33 5.91 -2.80 3.82
C ILE A 33 6.42 -1.36 3.85
N ILE A 34 5.51 -0.39 3.78
CA ILE A 34 5.82 1.03 3.83
C ILE A 34 4.88 1.75 4.80
N THR A 35 5.38 2.82 5.40
CA THR A 35 4.55 3.76 6.15
C THR A 35 4.33 4.99 5.29
N VAL A 36 3.08 5.37 5.10
CA VAL A 36 2.69 6.51 4.26
C VAL A 36 2.02 7.56 5.13
N LYS A 37 2.34 8.83 4.90
CA LYS A 37 1.65 9.95 5.56
C LYS A 37 0.40 10.32 4.78
N GLN A 38 -0.54 10.98 5.44
CA GLN A 38 -1.77 11.42 4.80
C GLN A 38 -1.47 12.33 3.61
N GLY A 39 -2.03 12.00 2.44
CA GLY A 39 -1.89 12.79 1.23
C GLY A 39 -0.62 12.48 0.42
N GLU A 40 0.22 11.54 0.86
CA GLU A 40 1.36 11.07 0.06
C GLU A 40 0.89 10.09 -1.02
N GLN A 41 1.60 10.10 -2.15
CA GLN A 41 1.36 9.17 -3.25
C GLN A 41 2.00 7.82 -2.97
N MET A 42 1.32 6.75 -3.36
CA MET A 42 1.88 5.41 -3.30
C MET A 42 3.09 5.26 -4.21
N PRO A 43 4.24 4.80 -3.70
CA PRO A 43 5.42 4.57 -4.52
C PRO A 43 5.30 3.27 -5.33
N GLU A 44 6.17 3.09 -6.31
CA GLU A 44 6.41 1.77 -6.89
C GLU A 44 7.06 0.85 -5.85
N CYS A 45 6.69 -0.44 -5.84
CA CYS A 45 7.33 -1.38 -4.94
C CYS A 45 8.79 -1.62 -5.36
N LYS A 46 9.73 -1.34 -4.45
CA LYS A 46 11.17 -1.46 -4.72
C LYS A 46 11.66 -2.90 -4.93
N GLU A 47 10.87 -3.90 -4.55
CA GLU A 47 11.27 -5.31 -4.59
C GLU A 47 10.82 -6.01 -5.87
N CYS A 48 9.57 -5.79 -6.31
CA CYS A 48 9.00 -6.46 -7.48
C CYS A 48 8.55 -5.51 -8.59
N GLY A 49 8.53 -4.20 -8.36
CA GLY A 49 7.96 -3.21 -9.28
C GLY A 49 6.43 -3.23 -9.35
N TYR A 50 5.75 -4.13 -8.63
CA TYR A 50 4.28 -4.20 -8.63
C TYR A 50 3.67 -3.10 -7.75
N THR A 51 2.52 -2.60 -8.19
CA THR A 51 2.06 -1.27 -7.80
C THR A 51 0.87 -1.25 -6.86
N THR A 52 0.36 -2.42 -6.47
CA THR A 52 -0.84 -2.54 -5.63
C THR A 52 -0.49 -2.71 -4.14
N TRP A 53 -1.05 -1.83 -3.32
CA TRP A 53 -0.80 -1.65 -1.90
C TRP A 53 -2.07 -1.86 -1.09
N LEU A 54 -2.01 -2.67 -0.04
CA LEU A 54 -3.12 -2.89 0.89
C LEU A 54 -2.82 -2.18 2.21
N LYS A 55 -3.76 -1.39 2.72
CA LYS A 55 -3.66 -0.79 4.07
C LYS A 55 -3.82 -1.89 5.13
N ILE A 56 -2.89 -1.96 6.07
CA ILE A 56 -2.90 -2.94 7.17
C ILE A 56 -2.91 -2.29 8.56
N SER A 57 -2.71 -0.96 8.65
CA SER A 57 -2.86 -0.17 9.89
C SER A 57 -3.07 1.30 9.61
#